data_AF-X1HPI4-F1
#
_entry.id   AF-X1HPI4-F1
#
_cell.length_a   1.000
_cell.length_b   1.000
_cell.length_c   1.000
_cell.angle_alpha   90.00
_cell.angle_beta   90.00
_cell.angle_gamma   90.00
#
_symmetry.space_group_name_H-M   'P 1'
#
loop_
_entity.id
_entity.type
_entity.pdbx_description
1 polymer ?
#
loop_
_entity_poly.entity_id
_entity_poly.type
_entity_poly.pdbx_seq_one_letter_code
_entity_poly.pdbx_strand_id
1 'polypeptide(L)'
;LEFKNDEMDDVLKSLFVLDTSEKGYISSISYDAALETSQLLKSVMLNIPDRGSFSSLITQIKGAKVKLAVTGGKTVSGTILGIEEFEKLIKDERIAEKLLILFQDDEVISKIKFTEIKSLDILNEDIKKDLKFFLDTVISGKKKDAKKIKINCESGGNDEVERIIFVYFIRESPIWKTSYRLIMSKEQALEEKCLLSGWSLIENTTNQDWENIELSLVAGMPVSFKYEFYQPIFIQRPVIRPPRVLSVKPTEIEE
;
A
#
# COMPACT_ATOMS: atom_id res chain seq x y z
N LEU A 1 -0.16 -18.73 7.82
CA LEU A 1 -0.53 -18.84 6.40
C LEU A 1 -0.17 -17.56 5.68
N GLU A 2 0.27 -17.62 4.42
CA GLU A 2 0.67 -16.45 3.63
C GLU A 2 -0.17 -16.36 2.36
N PHE A 3 -0.70 -15.18 2.07
CA PHE A 3 -1.60 -14.90 0.95
C PHE A 3 -1.19 -13.63 0.24
N LYS A 4 -1.53 -13.48 -1.04
CA LYS A 4 -1.35 -12.20 -1.74
C LYS A 4 -2.39 -11.17 -1.30
N ASN A 5 -2.13 -9.89 -1.53
CA ASN A 5 -3.03 -8.81 -1.12
C ASN A 5 -4.42 -8.91 -1.78
N ASP A 6 -4.46 -9.24 -3.07
CA ASP A 6 -5.68 -9.46 -3.85
C ASP A 6 -6.48 -10.71 -3.42
N GLU A 7 -5.83 -11.66 -2.76
CA GLU A 7 -6.44 -12.88 -2.23
C GLU A 7 -7.06 -12.69 -0.84
N MET A 8 -6.65 -11.64 -0.10
CA MET A 8 -7.02 -11.46 1.31
C MET A 8 -8.53 -11.29 1.52
N ASP A 9 -9.23 -10.63 0.60
CA ASP A 9 -10.68 -10.40 0.71
C ASP A 9 -11.47 -11.71 0.72
N ASP A 10 -11.16 -12.61 -0.23
CA ASP A 10 -11.82 -13.91 -0.34
C ASP A 10 -11.51 -14.80 0.85
N VAL A 11 -10.25 -14.79 1.30
CA VAL A 11 -9.80 -15.57 2.46
C VAL A 11 -10.49 -15.07 3.72
N LEU A 12 -10.49 -13.77 4.02
CA LEU A 12 -11.11 -13.24 5.24
C LEU A 12 -12.62 -13.49 5.30
N LYS A 13 -13.30 -13.51 4.15
CA LYS A 13 -14.74 -13.80 4.07
C LYS A 13 -15.08 -15.28 4.34
N SER A 14 -14.16 -16.19 4.04
CA SER A 14 -14.44 -17.64 4.00
C SER A 14 -13.62 -18.47 5.00
N LEU A 15 -12.62 -17.85 5.65
CA LEU A 15 -11.72 -18.53 6.56
C LEU A 15 -12.49 -19.15 7.72
N PHE A 16 -12.40 -20.48 7.79
CA PHE A 16 -12.95 -21.27 8.87
C PHE A 16 -11.85 -22.17 9.43
N VAL A 17 -11.66 -22.10 10.74
CA VAL A 17 -10.62 -22.87 11.43
C VAL A 17 -11.32 -23.73 12.48
N LEU A 18 -11.05 -25.03 12.46
CA LEU A 18 -11.65 -26.00 13.36
C LEU A 18 -10.55 -26.85 13.99
N ASP A 19 -10.60 -26.96 15.31
CA ASP A 19 -9.80 -27.94 16.03
C ASP A 19 -10.70 -29.11 16.45
N THR A 20 -10.37 -30.32 15.99
CA THR A 20 -11.13 -31.54 16.30
C THR A 20 -10.42 -32.44 17.31
N SER A 21 -9.32 -31.98 17.89
CA SER A 21 -8.49 -32.80 18.79
C SER A 21 -9.06 -32.91 20.20
N GLU A 22 -10.00 -32.06 20.59
CA GLU A 22 -10.55 -31.90 21.95
C GLU A 22 -9.49 -31.56 23.03
N LYS A 23 -8.25 -31.29 22.63
CA LYS A 23 -7.10 -31.07 23.53
C LYS A 23 -6.71 -29.59 23.66
N GLY A 24 -7.52 -28.70 23.10
CA GLY A 24 -7.41 -27.26 23.24
C GLY A 24 -8.41 -26.53 22.36
N TYR A 25 -8.22 -25.23 22.17
CA TYR A 25 -9.07 -24.41 21.30
C TYR A 25 -8.25 -23.42 20.47
N ILE A 26 -8.92 -22.78 19.51
CA ILE A 26 -8.38 -21.67 18.72
C ILE A 26 -8.73 -20.39 19.49
N SER A 27 -7.73 -19.63 19.92
CA SER A 27 -7.97 -18.45 20.77
C SER A 27 -8.26 -17.21 19.94
N SER A 28 -7.52 -17.02 18.84
CA SER A 28 -7.74 -15.89 17.95
C SER A 28 -7.16 -16.13 16.56
N ILE A 29 -7.70 -15.41 15.58
CA ILE A 29 -7.12 -15.27 14.25
C ILE A 29 -6.70 -13.81 14.12
N SER A 30 -5.44 -13.59 13.79
CA SER A 30 -4.86 -12.25 13.64
C SER A 30 -4.22 -12.09 12.26
N TYR A 31 -4.35 -10.90 11.70
CA TYR A 31 -3.75 -10.52 10.43
C TYR A 31 -3.31 -9.06 10.49
N ASP A 32 -2.27 -8.72 9.74
CA ASP A 32 -1.84 -7.33 9.62
C ASP A 32 -2.82 -6.61 8.69
N ALA A 33 -3.76 -5.84 9.24
CA ALA A 33 -4.67 -5.04 8.41
C ALA A 33 -3.87 -4.09 7.51
N ALA A 34 -4.17 -4.07 6.21
CA ALA A 34 -3.61 -3.06 5.33
C ALA A 34 -4.33 -1.73 5.59
N LEU A 35 -3.71 -0.89 6.42
CA LEU A 35 -3.88 0.54 6.19
C LEU A 35 -3.26 0.82 4.82
N GLU A 36 -4.05 1.41 3.92
CA GLU A 36 -3.51 1.84 2.64
C GLU A 36 -2.30 2.74 2.88
N THR A 37 -1.27 2.61 2.04
CA THR A 37 -0.12 3.53 2.06
C THR A 37 -0.61 4.98 2.03
N SER A 38 -1.68 5.29 1.29
CA SER A 38 -2.32 6.60 1.26
C SER A 38 -2.76 7.09 2.65
N GLN A 39 -3.32 6.22 3.50
CA GLN A 39 -3.79 6.55 4.84
C GLN A 39 -2.66 6.67 5.85
N LEU A 40 -1.65 5.81 5.76
CA LEU A 40 -0.43 5.94 6.56
C LEU A 40 0.32 7.24 6.22
N LEU A 41 0.32 7.63 4.95
CA LEU A 41 0.93 8.90 4.53
C LEU A 41 0.10 10.11 4.93
N LYS A 42 -1.22 10.00 5.19
CA LYS A 42 -2.03 11.14 5.69
C LYS A 42 -1.57 11.65 7.05
N SER A 43 -0.93 10.82 7.88
CA SER A 43 -0.39 11.29 9.16
C SER A 43 0.86 12.17 8.99
N VAL A 44 1.48 12.12 7.82
CA VAL A 44 2.66 12.93 7.48
C VAL A 44 2.25 14.01 6.49
N MET A 45 2.62 15.26 6.73
CA MET A 45 2.35 16.36 5.79
C MET A 45 3.35 16.40 4.63
N LEU A 46 3.81 15.23 4.16
CA LEU A 46 4.77 15.09 3.06
C LEU A 46 4.16 14.26 1.93
N ASN A 47 4.22 14.79 0.71
CA ASN A 47 3.82 14.11 -0.51
C ASN A 47 4.80 14.45 -1.63
N ILE A 48 5.82 13.61 -1.82
CA ILE A 48 6.91 13.89 -2.75
C ILE A 48 6.65 13.15 -4.07
N PRO A 49 6.42 13.88 -5.19
CA PRO A 49 6.18 13.28 -6.50
C PRO A 49 7.48 12.70 -7.11
N ASP A 50 7.33 11.77 -8.05
CA ASP A 50 8.46 11.17 -8.78
C ASP A 50 9.26 12.20 -9.59
N ARG A 51 8.60 13.25 -10.08
CA ARG A 51 9.21 14.34 -10.86
C ARG A 51 9.13 15.65 -10.08
N GLY A 52 10.23 16.41 -10.06
CA GLY A 52 10.29 17.67 -9.32
C GLY A 52 10.28 17.49 -7.79
N SER A 53 10.73 16.31 -7.31
CA SER A 53 10.75 15.91 -5.89
C SER A 53 11.42 16.94 -5.00
N PHE A 54 12.57 17.50 -5.43
CA PHE A 54 13.29 18.51 -4.65
C PHE A 54 12.48 19.81 -4.50
N SER A 55 11.92 20.34 -5.58
CA SER A 55 11.05 21.53 -5.51
C SER A 55 9.86 21.30 -4.58
N SER A 56 9.21 20.14 -4.71
CA SER A 56 8.04 19.78 -3.91
C SER A 56 8.37 19.59 -2.43
N LEU A 57 9.51 18.98 -2.11
CA LEU A 57 9.97 18.86 -0.73
C LEU A 57 10.18 20.23 -0.12
N ILE A 58 10.94 21.11 -0.78
CA ILE A 58 11.22 22.47 -0.29
C ILE A 58 9.94 23.27 -0.03
N THR A 59 8.93 23.20 -0.92
CA THR A 59 7.67 23.91 -0.70
C THR A 59 6.91 23.39 0.52
N GLN A 60 6.96 22.09 0.78
CA GLN A 60 6.29 21.46 1.92
C GLN A 60 7.00 21.72 3.24
N ILE A 61 8.34 21.83 3.24
CA ILE A 61 9.13 22.13 4.44
C ILE A 61 9.41 23.64 4.59
N LYS A 62 8.56 24.50 4.05
CA LYS A 62 8.66 25.95 4.24
C LYS A 62 8.68 26.29 5.73
N GLY A 63 9.61 27.14 6.14
CA GLY A 63 9.86 27.47 7.55
C GLY A 63 10.85 26.53 8.25
N ALA A 64 11.31 25.45 7.60
CA ALA A 64 12.35 24.60 8.17
C ALA A 64 13.73 25.26 8.09
N LYS A 65 14.53 25.10 9.15
CA LYS A 65 15.95 25.47 9.15
C LYS A 65 16.75 24.40 8.40
N VAL A 66 17.58 24.82 7.45
CA VAL A 66 18.37 23.95 6.59
C VAL A 66 19.81 24.44 6.47
N LYS A 67 20.71 23.51 6.14
CA LYS A 67 22.09 23.78 5.76
C LYS A 67 22.32 23.24 4.36
N LEU A 68 22.86 24.08 3.48
CA LEU A 68 23.11 23.76 2.08
C LEU A 68 24.61 23.73 1.81
N ALA A 69 25.04 22.79 0.98
CA ALA A 69 26.34 22.86 0.32
C ALA A 69 26.12 23.40 -1.10
N VAL A 70 26.76 24.52 -1.42
CA VAL A 70 26.66 25.19 -2.71
C VAL A 70 27.95 24.95 -3.51
N THR A 71 27.86 25.04 -4.84
CA THR A 71 29.02 24.99 -5.73
C THR A 71 30.11 25.98 -5.28
N GLY A 72 31.37 25.53 -5.34
CA GLY A 72 32.51 26.27 -4.78
C GLY A 72 32.81 25.96 -3.31
N GLY A 73 32.17 24.95 -2.72
CA GLY A 73 32.49 24.46 -1.36
C GLY A 73 31.96 25.35 -0.23
N LYS A 74 31.18 26.38 -0.56
CA LYS A 74 30.52 27.24 0.42
C LYS A 74 29.36 26.49 1.06
N THR A 75 29.20 26.67 2.38
CA THR A 75 28.02 26.19 3.09
C THR A 75 27.19 27.39 3.52
N VAL A 76 25.87 27.28 3.35
CA VAL A 76 24.91 28.34 3.67
C VAL A 76 23.85 27.73 4.57
N SER A 77 23.53 28.40 5.68
CA SER A 77 22.47 27.96 6.59
C SER A 77 21.40 29.03 6.68
N GLY A 78 20.14 28.62 6.85
CA GLY A 78 19.02 29.55 6.96
C GLY A 78 17.69 28.85 7.02
N THR A 79 16.62 29.63 7.07
CA THR A 79 15.23 29.16 7.09
C THR A 79 14.61 29.29 5.70
N ILE A 80 13.92 28.24 5.25
CA ILE A 80 13.28 28.24 3.93
C ILE A 80 12.11 29.22 3.91
N LEU A 81 12.18 30.23 3.05
CA LEU A 81 11.05 31.13 2.76
C LEU A 81 10.16 30.59 1.63
N GLY A 82 10.75 29.94 0.63
CA GLY A 82 10.03 29.36 -0.50
C GLY A 82 10.89 29.22 -1.74
N ILE A 83 10.23 29.02 -2.88
CA ILE A 83 10.84 28.91 -4.21
C ILE A 83 10.27 30.01 -5.10
N GLU A 84 11.13 30.59 -5.91
CA GLU A 84 10.76 31.54 -6.96
C GLU A 84 11.11 30.91 -8.31
N GLU A 85 10.16 30.91 -9.25
CA GLU A 85 10.34 30.39 -10.60
C GLU A 85 10.27 31.55 -11.60
N PHE A 86 11.21 31.62 -12.54
CA PHE A 86 11.20 32.60 -13.60
C PHE A 86 11.69 31.99 -14.91
N GLU A 87 11.17 32.51 -16.01
CA GLU A 87 11.56 32.10 -17.35
C GLU A 87 12.68 33.00 -17.86
N LYS A 88 13.72 32.39 -18.42
CA LYS A 88 14.80 33.09 -19.10
C LYS A 88 14.85 32.65 -20.55
N LEU A 89 14.88 33.62 -21.46
CA LEU A 89 15.10 33.39 -22.89
C LEU A 89 16.61 33.31 -23.15
N ILE A 90 17.08 32.14 -23.56
CA ILE A 90 18.47 31.94 -23.99
C ILE A 90 18.43 31.31 -25.39
N LYS A 91 18.94 32.03 -26.40
CA LYS A 91 19.00 31.56 -27.80
C LYS A 91 17.65 31.02 -28.32
N ASP A 92 16.57 31.78 -28.16
CA ASP A 92 15.19 31.42 -28.54
C ASP A 92 14.55 30.22 -27.81
N GLU A 93 15.23 29.63 -26.82
CA GLU A 93 14.61 28.63 -25.94
C GLU A 93 14.19 29.25 -24.60
N ARG A 94 12.98 28.92 -24.15
CA ARG A 94 12.47 29.27 -22.82
C ARG A 94 12.97 28.26 -21.79
N ILE A 95 13.85 28.70 -20.91
CA ILE A 95 14.37 27.88 -19.81
C ILE A 95 13.75 28.38 -18.50
N ALA A 96 13.03 27.50 -17.81
CA ALA A 96 12.53 27.77 -16.47
C ALA A 96 13.65 27.57 -15.45
N GLU A 97 14.09 28.66 -14.80
CA GLU A 97 15.02 28.60 -13.67
C GLU A 97 14.26 28.68 -12.34
N LYS A 98 14.79 28.00 -11.33
CA LYS A 98 14.25 27.99 -9.96
C LYS A 98 15.28 28.51 -8.98
N LEU A 99 14.84 29.41 -8.09
CA LEU A 99 15.62 29.93 -6.98
C LEU A 99 15.02 29.47 -5.67
N LEU A 100 15.87 29.01 -4.76
CA LEU A 100 15.55 28.81 -3.36
C LEU A 100 15.77 30.12 -2.62
N ILE A 101 14.76 30.55 -1.87
CA ILE A 101 14.82 31.76 -1.05
C ILE A 101 15.05 31.35 0.42
N LEU A 102 16.13 31.86 1.01
CA LEU A 102 16.50 31.59 2.40
C LEU A 102 16.56 32.87 3.20
N PHE A 103 16.03 32.82 4.41
CA PHE A 103 16.26 33.81 5.46
C PHE A 103 17.41 33.35 6.35
N GLN A 104 18.54 34.03 6.28
CA GLN A 104 19.75 33.68 7.02
C GLN A 104 19.72 34.25 8.45
N ASP A 105 20.64 33.77 9.31
CA ASP A 105 20.70 34.17 10.72
C ASP A 105 21.11 35.65 10.92
N ASP A 106 21.70 36.28 9.89
CA ASP A 106 22.05 37.71 9.85
C ASP A 106 20.89 38.60 9.35
N GLU A 107 19.66 38.08 9.35
CA GLU A 107 18.45 38.74 8.85
C GLU A 107 18.48 39.07 7.35
N VAL A 108 19.44 38.50 6.60
CA VAL A 108 19.57 38.70 5.15
C VAL A 108 18.77 37.64 4.39
N ILE A 109 18.03 38.10 3.37
CA ILE A 109 17.37 37.22 2.41
C ILE A 109 18.33 36.95 1.25
N SER A 110 18.60 35.67 1.02
CA SER A 110 19.47 35.20 -0.07
C SER A 110 18.69 34.36 -1.07
N LYS A 111 19.04 34.51 -2.35
CA LYS A 111 18.51 33.70 -3.45
C LYS A 111 19.60 32.76 -3.96
N ILE A 112 19.32 31.46 -3.99
CA ILE A 112 20.27 30.42 -4.43
C ILE A 112 19.67 29.66 -5.60
N LYS A 113 20.41 29.52 -6.70
CA LYS A 113 19.95 28.74 -7.86
C LYS A 113 19.91 27.27 -7.53
N PHE A 114 18.87 26.58 -7.98
CA PHE A 114 18.75 25.12 -7.80
C PHE A 114 19.95 24.37 -8.37
N THR A 115 20.51 24.84 -9.49
CA THR A 115 21.70 24.26 -10.14
C THR A 115 22.98 24.40 -9.33
N GLU A 116 23.02 25.31 -8.35
CA GLU A 116 24.19 25.51 -7.50
C GLU A 116 24.12 24.68 -6.21
N ILE A 117 22.97 24.10 -5.88
CA ILE A 117 22.75 23.31 -4.67
C ILE A 117 23.25 21.88 -4.90
N LYS A 118 24.27 21.46 -4.14
CA LYS A 118 24.82 20.10 -4.19
C LYS A 118 24.18 19.17 -3.17
N SER A 119 23.93 19.68 -1.96
CA SER A 119 23.25 18.93 -0.91
C SER A 119 22.47 19.85 0.00
N LEU A 120 21.46 19.27 0.65
CA LEU A 120 20.61 19.92 1.65
C LEU A 120 20.52 19.02 2.88
N ASP A 121 20.83 19.58 4.03
CA ASP A 121 20.65 18.97 5.34
C ASP A 121 19.51 19.70 6.07
N ILE A 122 18.47 18.96 6.44
CA ILE A 122 17.31 19.47 7.18
C ILE A 122 17.69 19.48 8.66
N LEU A 123 17.80 20.64 9.29
CA LEU A 123 18.22 20.71 10.69
C LEU A 123 17.09 20.37 11.68
N ASN A 124 15.84 20.36 11.22
CA ASN A 124 14.69 19.96 12.02
C ASN A 124 14.56 18.42 12.05
N GLU A 125 14.73 17.84 13.24
CA GLU A 125 14.70 16.39 13.46
C GLU A 125 13.32 15.74 13.23
N ASP A 126 12.23 16.46 13.48
CA ASP A 126 10.88 15.92 13.26
C ASP A 126 10.61 15.75 11.77
N ILE A 127 10.99 16.73 10.95
CA ILE A 127 10.88 16.66 9.48
C ILE A 127 11.78 15.54 8.93
N LYS A 128 12.97 15.32 9.50
CA LYS A 128 13.86 14.20 9.13
C LYS A 128 13.19 12.86 9.40
N LYS A 129 12.57 12.69 10.57
CA LYS A 129 11.85 11.46 10.93
C LYS A 129 10.66 11.22 10.00
N ASP A 130 9.88 12.26 9.73
CA ASP A 130 8.74 12.22 8.81
C ASP A 130 9.16 11.84 7.39
N LEU A 131 10.24 12.43 6.87
CA LEU A 131 10.78 12.10 5.56
C LEU A 131 11.27 10.66 5.49
N LYS A 132 11.97 10.20 6.53
CA LYS A 132 12.43 8.81 6.61
C LYS A 132 11.24 7.84 6.65
N PHE A 133 10.24 8.11 7.48
CA PHE A 133 9.01 7.32 7.56
C PHE A 133 8.27 7.31 6.22
N PHE A 134 8.16 8.44 5.52
CA PHE A 134 7.57 8.54 4.19
C PHE A 134 8.29 7.60 3.21
N LEU A 135 9.62 7.69 3.11
CA LEU A 135 10.43 6.90 2.19
C LEU A 135 10.37 5.38 2.52
N ASP A 136 10.46 5.03 3.80
CA ASP A 136 10.35 3.65 4.27
C ASP A 136 8.95 3.07 3.99
N THR A 137 7.90 3.89 4.11
CA THR A 137 6.51 3.50 3.82
C THR A 137 6.29 3.30 2.32
N VAL A 138 6.85 4.16 1.46
CA VAL A 138 6.79 4.01 0.00
C VAL A 138 7.49 2.71 -0.45
N ILE A 139 8.67 2.41 0.11
CA ILE A 139 9.39 1.16 -0.18
C ILE A 139 8.61 -0.05 0.33
N SER A 140 8.07 0.03 1.55
CA SER A 140 7.28 -1.04 2.15
C SER A 140 5.99 -1.31 1.36
N GLY A 141 5.35 -0.26 0.85
CA GLY A 141 4.19 -0.37 -0.05
C GLY A 141 4.53 -1.12 -1.34
N LYS A 142 5.74 -0.93 -1.89
CA LYS A 142 6.21 -1.67 -3.08
C LYS A 142 6.58 -3.14 -2.82
N LYS A 143 6.96 -3.51 -1.58
CA LYS A 143 7.46 -4.86 -1.25
C LYS A 143 6.40 -5.82 -0.68
N LYS A 144 5.31 -5.33 -0.11
CA LYS A 144 4.35 -6.16 0.64
C LYS A 144 3.20 -6.69 -0.22
N ASP A 145 3.51 -7.54 -1.18
CA ASP A 145 2.47 -8.28 -1.91
C ASP A 145 1.98 -9.51 -1.13
N ALA A 146 2.79 -10.05 -0.21
CA ALA A 146 2.40 -11.15 0.68
C ALA A 146 1.97 -10.66 2.07
N LYS A 147 0.82 -11.12 2.56
CA LYS A 147 0.21 -10.86 3.87
C LYS A 147 0.13 -12.15 4.68
N LYS A 148 0.34 -12.06 6.00
CA LYS A 148 0.33 -13.23 6.89
C LYS A 148 -0.94 -13.26 7.74
N ILE A 149 -1.60 -14.41 7.75
CA ILE A 149 -2.64 -14.75 8.72
C ILE A 149 -2.02 -15.69 9.76
N LYS A 150 -2.14 -15.31 11.02
CA LYS A 150 -1.70 -16.08 12.18
C LYS A 150 -2.92 -16.62 12.92
N ILE A 151 -2.97 -17.94 13.06
CA ILE A 151 -3.97 -18.64 13.86
C ILE A 151 -3.30 -18.93 15.20
N ASN A 152 -3.79 -18.30 16.26
CA ASN A 152 -3.30 -18.52 17.61
C ASN A 152 -4.12 -19.64 18.25
N CYS A 153 -3.41 -20.64 18.76
CA CYS A 153 -3.99 -21.82 19.40
C CYS A 153 -3.48 -21.91 20.83
N GLU A 154 -4.35 -22.28 21.75
CA GLU A 154 -4.01 -22.45 23.17
C GLU A 154 -4.24 -23.91 23.58
N SER A 155 -3.27 -24.48 24.31
CA SER A 155 -3.37 -25.82 24.88
C SER A 155 -4.40 -25.83 26.01
N GLY A 156 -5.19 -26.90 26.13
CA GLY A 156 -6.12 -27.08 27.25
C GLY A 156 -5.45 -27.40 28.59
N GLY A 157 -4.17 -27.05 28.77
CA GLY A 157 -3.39 -27.32 29.99
C GLY A 157 -2.22 -28.30 29.86
N ASN A 158 -1.96 -28.86 28.67
CA ASN A 158 -0.76 -29.66 28.37
C ASN A 158 -0.08 -29.14 27.09
N ASP A 159 1.17 -28.70 27.22
CA ASP A 159 1.88 -27.96 26.15
C ASP A 159 2.47 -28.84 25.04
N GLU A 160 2.59 -30.16 25.26
CA GLU A 160 3.18 -31.11 24.30
C GLU A 160 2.14 -32.10 23.79
N VAL A 161 1.18 -31.59 23.03
CA VAL A 161 0.10 -32.42 22.48
C VAL A 161 -0.03 -32.18 20.98
N GLU A 162 0.08 -33.24 20.21
CA GLU A 162 -0.22 -33.20 18.78
C GLU A 162 -1.72 -32.97 18.55
N ARG A 163 -2.03 -31.96 17.71
CA ARG A 163 -3.39 -31.50 17.43
C ARG A 163 -3.61 -31.45 15.92
N ILE A 164 -4.79 -31.88 15.51
CA ILE A 164 -5.24 -31.81 14.12
C ILE A 164 -6.14 -30.59 14.01
N ILE A 165 -5.67 -29.61 13.23
CA ILE A 165 -6.38 -28.35 12.99
C ILE A 165 -6.71 -28.28 11.50
N PHE A 166 -7.99 -28.14 11.21
CA PHE A 166 -8.47 -27.94 9.86
C PHE A 166 -8.62 -26.46 9.57
N VAL A 167 -8.11 -26.04 8.42
CA VAL A 167 -8.24 -24.67 7.91
C VAL A 167 -8.92 -24.75 6.55
N TYR A 168 -10.06 -24.09 6.42
CA TYR A 168 -10.80 -23.96 5.17
C TYR A 168 -10.83 -22.51 4.75
N PHE A 169 -10.64 -22.26 3.47
CA PHE A 169 -10.75 -20.93 2.88
C PHE A 169 -11.04 -21.07 1.38
N ILE A 170 -11.59 -20.02 0.81
CA ILE A 170 -11.86 -19.84 -0.62
C ILE A 170 -10.95 -18.73 -1.10
N ARG A 171 -10.47 -18.86 -2.33
CA ARG A 171 -9.70 -17.85 -3.03
C ARG A 171 -9.99 -17.94 -4.52
N GLU A 172 -9.90 -16.82 -5.22
CA GLU A 172 -9.67 -16.79 -6.66
C GLU A 172 -8.61 -17.83 -7.11
N SER A 173 -8.94 -18.54 -8.19
CA SER A 173 -8.10 -19.57 -8.79
C SER A 173 -8.25 -19.48 -10.30
N PRO A 174 -7.17 -19.68 -11.09
CA PRO A 174 -7.27 -19.67 -12.54
C PRO A 174 -8.23 -20.75 -13.04
N ILE A 175 -8.81 -20.51 -14.22
CA ILE A 175 -9.57 -21.55 -14.91
C ILE A 175 -8.68 -22.76 -15.21
N TRP A 176 -9.16 -23.94 -14.88
CA TRP A 176 -8.55 -25.18 -15.35
C TRP A 176 -8.96 -25.41 -16.80
N LYS A 177 -8.06 -25.97 -17.60
CA LYS A 177 -8.27 -26.17 -19.04
C LYS A 177 -8.27 -27.66 -19.33
N THR A 178 -9.15 -28.08 -20.23
CA THR A 178 -9.21 -29.47 -20.71
C THR A 178 -8.75 -29.58 -22.14
N SER A 179 -8.03 -30.65 -22.46
CA SER A 179 -7.74 -31.02 -23.84
C SER A 179 -8.10 -32.48 -24.06
N TYR A 180 -8.86 -32.74 -25.13
CA TYR A 180 -9.27 -34.08 -25.51
C TYR A 180 -8.64 -34.43 -26.86
N ARG A 181 -8.15 -35.66 -26.99
CA ARG A 181 -7.62 -36.20 -28.25
C ARG A 181 -8.28 -37.54 -28.53
N LEU A 182 -8.75 -37.71 -29.75
CA LEU A 182 -9.25 -38.99 -30.25
C LEU A 182 -8.17 -39.61 -31.12
N ILE A 183 -7.73 -40.80 -30.73
CA ILE A 183 -6.69 -41.57 -31.41
C ILE A 183 -7.35 -42.80 -32.00
N MET A 184 -7.17 -42.99 -33.30
CA MET A 184 -7.74 -44.13 -34.03
C MET A 184 -6.74 -44.57 -35.11
N SER A 185 -6.32 -45.83 -35.06
CA SER A 185 -5.58 -46.47 -36.16
C SER A 185 -6.55 -47.01 -37.22
N LYS A 186 -6.04 -47.38 -38.41
CA LYS A 186 -6.86 -47.97 -39.47
C LYS A 186 -7.52 -49.29 -39.06
N GLU A 187 -6.82 -50.10 -38.27
CA GLU A 187 -7.35 -51.36 -37.73
C GLU A 187 -8.47 -51.09 -36.71
N GLN A 188 -8.26 -50.12 -35.81
CA GLN A 188 -9.28 -49.72 -34.84
C GLN A 188 -10.53 -49.13 -35.52
N ALA A 189 -10.37 -48.40 -36.63
CA ALA A 189 -11.47 -47.89 -37.42
C ALA A 189 -12.33 -49.00 -38.04
N LEU A 190 -11.71 -50.10 -38.50
CA LEU A 190 -12.40 -51.27 -39.04
C LEU A 190 -13.20 -52.02 -37.97
N GLU A 191 -12.76 -51.95 -36.71
CA GLU A 191 -13.44 -52.53 -35.54
C GLU A 191 -14.39 -51.54 -34.84
N GLU A 192 -14.62 -50.34 -35.40
CA GLU A 192 -15.41 -49.27 -34.79
C GLU A 192 -14.95 -48.86 -33.37
N LYS A 193 -13.64 -48.98 -33.11
CA LYS A 193 -13.00 -48.62 -31.83
C LYS A 193 -12.20 -47.35 -31.95
N CYS A 194 -12.15 -46.58 -30.86
CA CYS A 194 -11.25 -45.44 -30.73
C CYS A 194 -10.76 -45.29 -29.29
N LEU A 195 -9.62 -44.62 -29.13
CA LEU A 195 -9.10 -44.23 -27.82
C LEU A 195 -9.34 -42.73 -27.62
N LEU A 196 -10.09 -42.38 -26.58
CA LEU A 196 -10.24 -41.00 -26.14
C LEU A 196 -9.27 -40.72 -24.98
N SER A 197 -8.32 -39.80 -25.18
CA SER A 197 -7.42 -39.31 -24.14
C SER A 197 -7.85 -37.91 -23.71
N GLY A 198 -8.05 -37.72 -22.40
CA GLY A 198 -8.35 -36.43 -21.79
C GLY A 198 -7.21 -35.95 -20.89
N TRP A 199 -6.89 -34.67 -20.97
CA TRP A 199 -5.90 -33.98 -20.13
C TRP A 199 -6.59 -32.84 -19.40
N SER A 200 -6.24 -32.67 -18.12
CA SER A 200 -6.58 -31.48 -17.34
C SER A 200 -5.30 -30.71 -17.04
N LEU A 201 -5.29 -29.43 -17.36
CA LEU A 201 -4.20 -28.51 -17.06
C LEU A 201 -4.64 -27.60 -15.93
N ILE A 202 -3.93 -27.69 -14.82
CA ILE A 202 -4.17 -26.91 -13.61
C ILE A 202 -2.87 -26.16 -13.29
N GLU A 203 -3.01 -24.87 -13.00
CA GLU A 203 -1.89 -23.98 -12.71
C GLU A 203 -1.90 -23.66 -11.20
N ASN A 204 -0.82 -23.99 -10.49
CA ASN A 204 -0.63 -23.57 -9.10
C ASN A 204 -0.17 -22.11 -9.08
N THR A 205 -1.08 -21.18 -8.78
CA THR A 205 -0.80 -19.74 -8.65
C THR A 205 -0.44 -19.32 -7.23
N THR A 206 -0.35 -20.28 -6.30
CA THR A 206 -0.09 -20.03 -4.89
C THR A 206 1.40 -19.90 -4.62
N ASN A 207 1.76 -19.29 -3.49
CA ASN A 207 3.15 -19.21 -3.03
C ASN A 207 3.58 -20.46 -2.24
N GLN A 208 2.85 -21.58 -2.38
CA GLN A 208 3.10 -22.82 -1.67
C GLN A 208 3.17 -23.98 -2.65
N ASP A 209 4.11 -24.90 -2.40
CA ASP A 209 4.20 -26.13 -3.16
C ASP A 209 3.02 -27.05 -2.83
N TRP A 210 2.51 -27.74 -3.85
CA TRP A 210 1.45 -28.72 -3.66
C TRP A 210 2.08 -30.06 -3.29
N GLU A 211 2.05 -30.38 -1.99
CA GLU A 211 2.48 -31.66 -1.45
C GLU A 211 1.27 -32.40 -0.89
N ASN A 212 1.07 -33.66 -1.33
CA ASN A 212 -0.01 -34.53 -0.85
C ASN A 212 -1.43 -33.92 -0.93
N ILE A 213 -1.76 -33.32 -2.08
CA ILE A 213 -3.06 -32.69 -2.28
C ILE A 213 -4.12 -33.66 -2.82
N GLU A 214 -5.38 -33.43 -2.42
CA GLU A 214 -6.55 -33.99 -3.09
C GLU A 214 -7.22 -32.89 -3.92
N LEU A 215 -7.44 -33.13 -5.21
CA LEU A 215 -8.01 -32.15 -6.13
C LEU A 215 -9.33 -32.65 -6.70
N SER A 216 -10.38 -31.83 -6.54
CA SER A 216 -11.69 -32.04 -7.18
C SER A 216 -11.98 -30.92 -8.18
N LEU A 217 -12.29 -31.29 -9.42
CA LEU A 217 -12.64 -30.35 -10.49
C LEU A 217 -14.13 -30.46 -10.81
N VAL A 218 -14.82 -29.33 -10.79
CA VAL A 218 -16.26 -29.27 -11.06
C VAL A 218 -16.49 -28.47 -12.34
N ALA A 219 -17.37 -28.98 -13.20
CA ALA A 219 -17.82 -28.26 -14.39
C ALA A 219 -18.98 -27.32 -14.04
N GLY A 220 -18.89 -26.05 -14.46
CA GLY A 220 -19.95 -25.06 -14.26
C GLY A 220 -19.41 -23.62 -14.22
N MET A 221 -20.31 -22.64 -14.25
CA MET A 221 -20.00 -21.23 -13.99
C MET A 221 -20.46 -20.86 -12.57
N PRO A 222 -19.61 -21.05 -11.54
CA PRO A 222 -19.93 -20.51 -10.22
C PRO A 222 -19.85 -18.99 -10.28
N VAL A 223 -20.94 -18.29 -9.95
CA VAL A 223 -20.94 -16.83 -9.84
C VAL A 223 -20.50 -16.46 -8.43
N SER A 224 -19.32 -15.87 -8.30
CA SER A 224 -18.85 -15.21 -7.08
C SER A 224 -18.84 -13.69 -7.27
N PHE A 225 -18.80 -12.96 -6.16
CA PHE A 225 -18.70 -11.49 -6.15
C PHE A 225 -17.46 -11.09 -5.34
N LYS A 226 -16.71 -10.10 -5.85
CA LYS A 226 -15.63 -9.46 -5.10
C LYS A 226 -16.22 -8.42 -4.16
N TYR A 227 -15.80 -8.45 -2.90
CA TYR A 227 -16.19 -7.48 -1.89
C TYR A 227 -14.97 -7.13 -1.04
N GLU A 228 -14.70 -5.84 -0.87
CA GLU A 228 -13.54 -5.34 -0.13
C GLU A 228 -13.74 -5.56 1.39
N PHE A 229 -13.14 -6.61 1.95
CA PHE A 229 -13.20 -6.96 3.38
C PHE A 229 -11.91 -6.60 4.11
N TYR A 230 -10.78 -6.64 3.42
CA TYR A 230 -9.46 -6.41 3.96
C TYR A 230 -9.18 -4.92 4.17
N GLN A 231 -9.75 -4.07 3.30
CA GLN A 231 -9.64 -2.62 3.44
C GLN A 231 -10.72 -2.07 4.39
N PRO A 232 -10.36 -1.26 5.39
CA PRO A 232 -11.33 -0.61 6.25
C PRO A 232 -12.09 0.49 5.49
N ILE A 233 -13.42 0.43 5.52
CA ILE A 233 -14.30 1.46 4.94
C ILE A 233 -14.51 2.59 5.95
N PHE A 234 -14.11 3.81 5.60
CA PHE A 234 -14.33 5.01 6.41
C PHE A 234 -15.49 5.83 5.87
N ILE A 235 -16.48 6.11 6.72
CA ILE A 235 -17.58 7.03 6.43
C ILE A 235 -17.25 8.44 6.96
N GLN A 236 -17.57 9.48 6.17
CA GLN A 236 -17.43 10.86 6.62
C GLN A 236 -18.45 11.16 7.73
N ARG A 237 -17.97 11.57 8.90
CA ARG A 237 -18.86 11.96 10.00
C ARG A 237 -19.39 13.37 9.75
N PRO A 238 -20.70 13.62 9.91
CA PRO A 238 -21.23 14.97 9.84
C PRO A 238 -20.65 15.81 10.98
N VAL A 239 -20.15 16.99 10.65
CA VAL A 239 -19.65 17.96 11.63
C VAL A 239 -20.78 18.92 11.99
N ILE A 240 -21.38 18.73 13.18
CA ILE A 240 -22.35 19.67 13.72
C ILE A 240 -21.55 20.83 14.33
N ARG A 241 -21.66 22.02 13.74
CA ARG A 241 -21.12 23.26 14.35
C ARG A 241 -22.19 23.83 15.29
N PRO A 242 -21.82 24.30 16.50
CA PRO A 242 -22.77 24.99 17.35
C PRO A 242 -23.32 26.23 16.62
N PRO A 243 -24.61 26.59 16.80
CA PRO A 243 -25.16 27.78 16.20
C PRO A 243 -24.33 28.98 16.66
N ARG A 244 -23.74 29.70 15.70
CA ARG A 244 -23.19 31.03 15.97
C ARG A 244 -24.38 31.94 16.24
N VAL A 245 -24.67 32.19 17.52
CA VAL A 245 -25.55 33.29 17.89
C VAL A 245 -24.88 34.55 17.36
N LEU A 246 -25.42 35.11 16.27
CA LEU A 246 -25.09 36.48 15.88
C LEU A 246 -25.48 37.36 17.07
N SER A 247 -24.49 38.06 17.62
CA SER A 247 -24.61 38.91 18.80
C SER A 247 -25.95 39.64 18.84
N VAL A 248 -26.59 39.61 20.01
CA VAL A 248 -27.68 40.51 20.36
C VAL A 248 -27.15 41.94 20.14
N LYS A 249 -27.56 42.59 19.05
CA LYS A 249 -27.38 44.04 18.92
C LYS A 249 -28.27 44.70 19.99
N PRO A 250 -27.77 45.67 20.77
CA PRO A 250 -28.61 46.47 21.63
C PRO A 250 -29.69 47.16 20.79
N THR A 251 -30.92 47.19 21.30
CA THR A 251 -32.01 47.98 20.71
C THR A 251 -31.63 49.46 20.77
N GLU A 252 -31.66 50.16 19.64
CA GLU A 252 -31.57 51.62 19.63
C GLU A 252 -32.79 52.17 20.37
N ILE A 253 -32.54 53.00 21.39
CA ILE A 253 -33.59 53.75 22.08
C ILE A 253 -33.90 54.94 21.18
N GLU A 254 -35.09 54.98 20.58
CA GLU A 254 -35.59 56.17 19.87
C GLU A 254 -35.77 57.34 20.86
N GLU A 255 -35.31 58.54 20.47
CA GLU A 255 -35.62 59.83 21.11
C GLU A 255 -37.02 60.33 20.75
#